data_AF-A0A8T7L240-F1
#
_entry.id   AF-A0A8T7L240-F1
#
_cell.length_a   1.000
_cell.length_b   1.000
_cell.length_c   1.000
_cell.angle_alpha   90.00
_cell.angle_beta   90.00
_cell.angle_gamma   90.00
#
_symmetry.space_group_name_H-M   'P 1'
#
loop_
_entity.id
_entity.type
_entity.pdbx_description
1 polymer ?
#
loop_
_entity_poly.entity_id
_entity_poly.type
_entity_poly.pdbx_seq_one_letter_code
_entity_poly.pdbx_strand_id
1 'polypeptide(L)'
;MSHNSFFAKTLRFIGIVLMALTGGFTLLGGVGTTCAALFPTKFGSMTALASFQWLYILFVIAGVAIGVWGIWATVKLVKGASDAYTMCLQALTVGAVVGFFHIYMSRMLRGNSMPVDAVVYTTVLTLVVFLLFRIPFIWSGVDFEKSDRHDNRMAGGAATSLLGIMTLTIQYTMAGTHTWNGINYADAFNAAMTFVGPLLILGGAGVLIGAEKIKEMAASLRVQRRGVS
;
A
#
# COMPACT_ATOMS: atom_id res chain seq x y z
N MET A 1 -12.09 26.61 0.06
CA MET A 1 -12.81 25.63 0.91
C MET A 1 -12.25 25.65 2.34
N SER A 2 -13.08 25.46 3.38
CA SER A 2 -12.60 25.42 4.77
C SER A 2 -11.92 24.08 5.11
N HIS A 3 -10.78 24.14 5.81
CA HIS A 3 -10.01 22.97 6.26
C HIS A 3 -10.84 22.00 7.12
N ASN A 4 -11.73 22.55 7.95
CA ASN A 4 -12.54 21.75 8.88
C ASN A 4 -13.86 21.27 8.27
N SER A 5 -14.13 21.60 7.00
CA SER A 5 -15.33 21.11 6.31
C SER A 5 -15.33 19.58 6.18
N PHE A 6 -16.53 19.00 6.16
CA PHE A 6 -16.71 17.57 5.94
C PHE A 6 -16.01 17.11 4.64
N PHE A 7 -16.19 17.86 3.56
CA PHE A 7 -15.58 17.55 2.27
C PHE A 7 -14.04 17.51 2.33
N ALA A 8 -13.41 18.49 2.96
CA ALA A 8 -11.96 18.52 3.15
C ALA A 8 -11.44 17.33 3.97
N LYS A 9 -12.14 16.96 5.05
CA LYS A 9 -11.81 15.77 5.86
C LYS A 9 -11.94 14.47 5.07
N THR A 10 -12.99 14.35 4.26
CA THR A 10 -13.21 13.19 3.39
C THR A 10 -12.11 13.06 2.35
N LEU A 11 -11.68 14.17 1.71
CA LEU A 11 -10.56 14.14 0.77
C LEU A 11 -9.23 13.75 1.43
N ARG A 12 -8.95 14.27 2.64
CA ARG A 12 -7.78 13.84 3.43
C ARG A 12 -7.82 12.34 3.73
N PHE A 13 -8.98 11.84 4.16
CA PHE A 13 -9.20 10.42 4.40
C PHE A 13 -8.91 9.57 3.15
N ILE A 14 -9.49 9.95 2.00
CA ILE A 14 -9.28 9.26 0.72
C ILE A 14 -7.79 9.27 0.36
N GLY A 15 -7.12 10.43 0.47
CA GLY A 15 -5.70 10.55 0.16
C GLY A 15 -4.81 9.61 0.98
N ILE A 16 -5.05 9.54 2.29
CA ILE A 16 -4.31 8.65 3.20
C ILE A 16 -4.55 7.18 2.85
N VAL A 17 -5.80 6.77 2.67
CA VAL A 17 -6.15 5.37 2.32
C VAL A 17 -5.54 4.99 0.97
N LEU A 18 -5.68 5.87 -0.03
CA LEU A 18 -5.19 5.62 -1.37
C LEU A 18 -3.65 5.51 -1.40
N MET A 19 -2.95 6.38 -0.67
CA MET A 19 -1.49 6.29 -0.54
C MET A 19 -1.05 5.00 0.16
N ALA A 20 -1.76 4.58 1.21
CA ALA A 20 -1.47 3.35 1.94
C ALA A 20 -1.60 2.11 1.06
N LEU A 21 -2.72 2.02 0.32
CA LEU A 21 -2.99 0.92 -0.60
C LEU A 21 -1.98 0.92 -1.75
N THR A 22 -1.60 2.09 -2.28
CA THR A 22 -0.61 2.20 -3.34
C THR A 22 0.78 1.76 -2.89
N GLY A 23 1.24 2.25 -1.73
CA GLY A 23 2.51 1.84 -1.14
C GLY A 23 2.55 0.35 -0.82
N GLY A 24 1.46 -0.17 -0.24
CA GLY A 24 1.30 -1.60 0.02
C GLY A 24 1.29 -2.45 -1.25
N PHE A 25 0.56 -2.04 -2.29
CA PHE A 25 0.48 -2.79 -3.54
C PHE A 25 1.82 -2.77 -4.29
N THR A 26 2.55 -1.64 -4.24
CA THR A 26 3.90 -1.54 -4.78
C THR A 26 4.88 -2.46 -4.04
N LEU A 27 4.80 -2.51 -2.70
CA LEU A 27 5.62 -3.40 -1.88
C LEU A 27 5.33 -4.87 -2.22
N LEU A 28 4.06 -5.27 -2.25
CA LEU A 28 3.64 -6.63 -2.57
C LEU A 28 4.01 -6.99 -4.02
N GLY A 29 3.90 -6.06 -4.97
CA GLY A 29 4.34 -6.26 -6.35
C GLY A 29 5.85 -6.44 -6.48
N GLY A 30 6.65 -5.67 -5.73
CA GLY A 30 8.10 -5.83 -5.65
C GLY A 30 8.50 -7.20 -5.10
N VAL A 31 7.95 -7.58 -3.95
CA VAL A 31 8.18 -8.90 -3.33
C VAL A 31 7.72 -10.03 -4.26
N GLY A 32 6.53 -9.90 -4.85
CA GLY A 32 5.96 -10.89 -5.77
C GLY A 32 6.78 -11.10 -7.04
N THR A 33 7.53 -10.09 -7.50
CA THR A 33 8.41 -10.19 -8.68
C THR A 33 9.64 -11.07 -8.40
N THR A 34 9.95 -11.37 -7.14
CA THR A 34 11.12 -12.17 -6.75
C THR A 34 11.15 -13.56 -7.41
N CYS A 35 10.00 -14.21 -7.60
CA CYS A 35 9.97 -15.53 -8.25
C CYS A 35 10.45 -15.48 -9.71
N ALA A 36 10.04 -14.46 -10.45
CA ALA A 36 10.48 -14.21 -11.82
C ALA A 36 11.95 -13.75 -11.87
N ALA A 37 12.38 -12.94 -10.91
CA ALA A 37 13.72 -12.37 -10.86
C ALA A 37 14.80 -13.38 -10.43
N LEU A 38 14.49 -14.35 -9.57
CA LEU A 38 15.47 -15.32 -9.09
C LEU A 38 15.43 -16.65 -9.84
N PHE A 39 14.28 -17.02 -10.40
CA PHE A 39 14.08 -18.32 -11.07
C PHE A 39 13.36 -18.19 -12.43
N PRO A 40 13.84 -17.36 -13.37
CA PRO A 40 13.15 -17.09 -14.64
C PRO A 40 12.94 -18.34 -15.50
N THR A 41 13.80 -19.34 -15.40
CA THR A 41 13.72 -20.59 -16.18
C THR A 41 12.71 -21.60 -15.64
N LYS A 42 12.18 -21.39 -14.43
CA LYS A 42 11.13 -22.27 -13.86
C LYS A 42 9.74 -22.00 -14.45
N PHE A 43 9.58 -20.92 -15.20
CA PHE A 43 8.31 -20.48 -15.78
C PHE A 43 8.52 -20.25 -17.27
N GLY A 44 7.87 -21.06 -18.12
CA GLY A 44 8.12 -21.04 -19.58
C GLY A 44 8.05 -19.63 -20.19
N SER A 45 7.01 -18.86 -19.86
CA SER A 45 6.83 -17.48 -20.33
C SER A 45 7.84 -16.48 -19.76
N MET A 46 8.64 -16.86 -18.76
CA MET A 46 9.66 -16.01 -18.15
C MET A 46 11.09 -16.38 -18.55
N THR A 47 11.27 -17.43 -19.36
CA THR A 47 12.61 -17.86 -19.77
C THR A 47 13.37 -16.75 -20.52
N ALA A 48 12.65 -15.92 -21.29
CA ALA A 48 13.22 -14.75 -21.97
C ALA A 48 13.82 -13.70 -21.02
N LEU A 49 13.47 -13.73 -19.73
CA LEU A 49 14.02 -12.83 -18.72
C LEU A 49 15.40 -13.28 -18.24
N ALA A 50 15.82 -14.53 -18.50
CA ALA A 50 17.06 -15.08 -17.97
C ALA A 50 18.30 -14.24 -18.33
N SER A 51 18.39 -13.75 -19.57
CA SER A 51 19.48 -12.88 -20.02
C SER A 51 19.47 -11.49 -19.38
N PHE A 52 18.33 -11.07 -18.80
CA PHE A 52 18.11 -9.78 -18.14
C PHE A 52 17.80 -9.94 -16.65
N GLN A 53 18.18 -11.07 -16.05
CA GLN A 53 17.84 -11.40 -14.66
C GLN A 53 18.28 -10.30 -13.68
N TRP A 54 19.47 -9.74 -13.88
CA TRP A 54 19.99 -8.62 -13.08
C TRP A 54 19.06 -7.41 -13.04
N LEU A 55 18.41 -7.09 -14.17
CA LEU A 55 17.49 -5.96 -14.27
C LEU A 55 16.20 -6.22 -13.48
N TYR A 56 15.71 -7.46 -13.50
CA TYR A 56 14.53 -7.83 -12.70
C TYR A 56 14.82 -7.86 -11.21
N ILE A 57 16.04 -8.22 -10.80
CA ILE A 57 16.48 -8.07 -9.41
C ILE A 57 16.47 -6.59 -9.01
N LEU A 58 16.93 -5.69 -9.88
CA LEU A 58 16.82 -4.24 -9.62
C LEU A 58 15.37 -3.78 -9.51
N PHE A 59 14.46 -4.29 -10.34
CA PHE A 59 13.03 -3.98 -10.22
C PHE A 59 12.43 -4.49 -8.90
N VAL A 60 12.85 -5.66 -8.39
CA VAL A 60 12.44 -6.15 -7.06
C VAL A 60 12.92 -5.19 -5.97
N ILE A 61 14.21 -4.87 -5.96
CA ILE A 61 14.81 -3.98 -4.94
C ILE A 61 14.15 -2.61 -4.97
N ALA A 62 14.01 -2.03 -6.16
CA ALA A 62 13.37 -0.73 -6.35
C ALA A 62 11.90 -0.76 -5.92
N GLY A 63 11.14 -1.78 -6.32
CA GLY A 63 9.73 -1.93 -5.95
C GLY A 63 9.54 -2.05 -4.44
N VAL A 64 10.38 -2.83 -3.76
CA VAL A 64 10.35 -2.93 -2.29
C VAL A 64 10.69 -1.59 -1.65
N ALA A 65 11.77 -0.93 -2.08
CA ALA A 65 12.20 0.35 -1.53
C ALA A 65 11.13 1.44 -1.69
N ILE A 66 10.53 1.55 -2.89
CA ILE A 66 9.47 2.50 -3.20
C ILE A 66 8.19 2.17 -2.43
N GLY A 67 7.84 0.89 -2.29
CA GLY A 67 6.69 0.46 -1.50
C GLY A 67 6.82 0.85 -0.03
N VAL A 68 7.98 0.58 0.58
CA VAL A 68 8.30 1.00 1.95
C VAL A 68 8.27 2.53 2.07
N TRP A 69 8.83 3.24 1.10
CA TRP A 69 8.80 4.70 1.07
C TRP A 69 7.36 5.24 0.99
N GLY A 70 6.49 4.62 0.21
CA GLY A 70 5.07 4.98 0.12
C GLY A 70 4.30 4.74 1.43
N ILE A 71 4.58 3.65 2.13
CA ILE A 71 4.04 3.38 3.47
C ILE A 71 4.53 4.44 4.45
N TRP A 72 5.82 4.81 4.40
CA TRP A 72 6.37 5.85 5.25
C TRP A 72 5.75 7.23 4.97
N ALA A 73 5.55 7.57 3.70
CA ALA A 73 4.85 8.79 3.29
C ALA A 73 3.40 8.81 3.80
N THR A 74 2.70 7.66 3.78
CA THR A 74 1.38 7.50 4.40
C THR A 74 1.40 7.80 5.90
N VAL A 75 2.39 7.26 6.63
CA VAL A 75 2.55 7.55 8.06
C VAL A 75 2.77 9.05 8.30
N LYS A 76 3.53 9.72 7.43
CA LYS A 76 3.72 11.17 7.49
C LYS A 76 2.42 11.94 7.21
N LEU A 77 1.60 11.52 6.25
CA LEU A 77 0.28 12.12 6.01
C LEU A 77 -0.61 12.00 7.25
N VAL A 78 -0.68 10.81 7.86
CA VAL A 78 -1.46 10.59 9.09
C VAL A 78 -0.97 11.49 10.21
N LYS A 79 0.35 11.71 10.32
CA LYS A 79 0.93 12.58 11.35
C LYS A 79 0.81 14.08 11.04
N GLY A 80 0.44 14.46 9.82
CA GLY A 80 0.44 15.86 9.37
C GLY A 80 1.85 16.48 9.32
N ALA A 81 2.86 15.69 8.93
CA ALA A 81 4.23 16.21 8.84
C ALA A 81 4.36 17.24 7.71
N SER A 82 5.21 18.26 7.89
CA SER A 82 5.41 19.37 6.95
C SER A 82 5.98 18.97 5.58
N ASP A 83 6.51 17.76 5.44
CA ASP A 83 6.99 17.24 4.16
C ASP A 83 6.16 16.05 3.65
N ALA A 84 5.05 15.72 4.33
CA ALA A 84 4.24 14.53 4.05
C ALA A 84 3.76 14.49 2.60
N TYR A 85 3.22 15.61 2.12
CA TYR A 85 2.65 15.70 0.77
C TYR A 85 3.73 15.62 -0.31
N THR A 86 4.84 16.33 -0.13
CA THR A 86 6.01 16.26 -1.03
C THR A 86 6.56 14.84 -1.11
N MET A 87 6.67 14.15 0.03
CA MET A 87 7.15 12.77 0.07
C MET A 87 6.24 11.82 -0.69
N CYS A 88 4.91 12.03 -0.64
CA CYS A 88 3.96 11.24 -1.44
C CYS A 88 4.17 11.47 -2.93
N LEU A 89 4.28 12.73 -3.37
CA LEU A 89 4.51 13.05 -4.78
C LEU A 89 5.83 12.44 -5.30
N GLN A 90 6.89 12.49 -4.49
CA GLN A 90 8.17 11.89 -4.83
C GLN A 90 8.06 10.36 -4.97
N ALA A 91 7.51 9.67 -3.97
CA ALA A 91 7.34 8.22 -4.00
C ALA A 91 6.48 7.76 -5.19
N LEU A 92 5.37 8.46 -5.46
CA LEU A 92 4.47 8.16 -6.57
C LEU A 92 5.12 8.43 -7.93
N THR A 93 5.86 9.53 -8.07
CA THR A 93 6.55 9.88 -9.33
C THR A 93 7.65 8.87 -9.63
N VAL A 94 8.52 8.57 -8.65
CA VAL A 94 9.59 7.58 -8.81
C VAL A 94 8.99 6.19 -9.08
N GLY A 95 7.93 5.81 -8.36
CA GLY A 95 7.19 4.56 -8.58
C GLY A 95 6.61 4.45 -9.98
N ALA A 96 5.98 5.51 -10.49
CA ALA A 96 5.42 5.53 -11.84
C ALA A 96 6.52 5.42 -12.91
N VAL A 97 7.64 6.14 -12.76
CA VAL A 97 8.77 6.09 -13.71
C VAL A 97 9.41 4.70 -13.74
N VAL A 98 9.80 4.15 -12.58
CA VAL A 98 10.40 2.81 -12.49
C VAL A 98 9.42 1.74 -12.99
N GLY A 99 8.14 1.87 -12.62
CA GLY A 99 7.07 1.00 -13.07
C GLY A 99 6.88 1.00 -14.58
N PHE A 100 6.94 2.17 -15.22
CA PHE A 100 6.86 2.29 -16.67
C PHE A 100 8.01 1.56 -17.37
N PHE A 101 9.25 1.72 -16.89
CA PHE A 101 10.39 0.97 -17.41
C PHE A 101 10.20 -0.54 -17.24
N HIS A 102 9.68 -0.98 -16.09
CA HIS A 102 9.41 -2.39 -15.85
C HIS A 102 8.36 -2.96 -16.81
N ILE A 103 7.28 -2.21 -17.09
CA ILE A 103 6.28 -2.58 -18.10
C ILE A 103 6.92 -2.66 -19.48
N TYR A 104 7.65 -1.63 -19.89
CA TYR A 104 8.28 -1.53 -21.21
C TYR A 104 9.21 -2.72 -21.46
N MET A 105 10.13 -3.00 -20.53
CA MET A 105 11.07 -4.11 -20.63
C MET A 105 10.36 -5.46 -20.63
N SER A 106 9.32 -5.63 -19.81
CA SER A 106 8.55 -6.88 -19.78
C SER A 106 7.83 -7.13 -21.10
N ARG A 107 7.17 -6.12 -21.67
CA ARG A 107 6.50 -6.26 -22.97
C ARG A 107 7.49 -6.53 -24.09
N MET A 108 8.66 -5.89 -24.07
CA MET A 108 9.71 -6.12 -25.05
C MET A 108 10.28 -7.54 -24.99
N LEU A 109 10.50 -8.09 -23.79
CA LEU A 109 11.16 -9.39 -23.61
C LEU A 109 10.20 -10.58 -23.69
N ARG A 110 8.96 -10.44 -23.22
CA ARG A 110 8.00 -11.57 -23.11
C ARG A 110 6.61 -11.28 -23.69
N GLY A 111 6.40 -10.13 -24.33
CA GLY A 111 5.11 -9.75 -24.94
C GLY A 111 4.01 -9.39 -23.94
N ASN A 112 4.25 -9.45 -22.63
CA ASN A 112 3.28 -9.15 -21.58
C ASN A 112 3.99 -8.50 -20.38
N SER A 113 3.28 -7.73 -19.57
CA SER A 113 3.79 -7.06 -18.37
C SER A 113 3.02 -7.39 -17.10
N MET A 114 1.90 -8.13 -17.21
CA MET A 114 1.15 -8.55 -16.03
C MET A 114 2.04 -9.37 -15.09
N PRO A 115 1.96 -9.14 -13.76
CA PRO A 115 0.99 -8.29 -13.05
C PRO A 115 1.36 -6.81 -12.88
N VAL A 116 2.53 -6.36 -13.36
CA VAL A 116 3.10 -5.04 -13.05
C VAL A 116 2.18 -3.90 -13.50
N ASP A 117 1.43 -4.07 -14.58
CA ASP A 117 0.44 -3.10 -15.08
C ASP A 117 -0.48 -2.60 -13.96
N ALA A 118 -1.04 -3.51 -13.16
CA ALA A 118 -1.98 -3.15 -12.10
C ALA A 118 -1.32 -2.27 -11.03
N VAL A 119 -0.06 -2.54 -10.69
CA VAL A 119 0.73 -1.76 -9.73
C VAL A 119 0.98 -0.35 -10.27
N VAL A 120 1.39 -0.25 -11.54
CA VAL A 120 1.70 1.04 -12.18
C VAL A 120 0.44 1.86 -12.39
N TYR A 121 -0.66 1.27 -12.85
CA TYR A 121 -1.92 2.00 -13.05
C TYR A 121 -2.48 2.52 -11.73
N THR A 122 -2.39 1.73 -10.65
CA THR A 122 -2.76 2.21 -9.32
C THR A 122 -1.88 3.37 -8.88
N THR A 123 -0.56 3.28 -9.10
CA THR A 123 0.39 4.35 -8.77
C THR A 123 0.10 5.64 -9.54
N VAL A 124 -0.17 5.54 -10.85
CA VAL A 124 -0.52 6.69 -11.70
C VAL A 124 -1.85 7.29 -11.28
N LEU A 125 -2.87 6.47 -11.00
CA LEU A 125 -4.15 6.95 -10.49
C LEU A 125 -3.96 7.75 -9.20
N THR A 126 -3.20 7.20 -8.25
CA THR A 126 -2.90 7.88 -6.99
C THR A 126 -2.11 9.17 -7.20
N LEU A 127 -1.12 9.16 -8.10
CA LEU A 127 -0.39 10.37 -8.48
C LEU A 127 -1.33 11.44 -9.03
N VAL A 128 -2.23 11.10 -9.94
CA VAL A 128 -3.22 12.04 -10.49
C VAL A 128 -4.11 12.59 -9.38
N VAL A 129 -4.63 11.76 -8.48
CA VAL A 129 -5.44 12.22 -7.35
C VAL A 129 -4.67 13.18 -6.46
N PHE A 130 -3.40 12.88 -6.15
CA PHE A 130 -2.57 13.78 -5.36
C PHE A 130 -2.34 15.09 -6.08
N LEU A 131 -2.01 15.08 -7.38
CA LEU A 131 -1.86 16.31 -8.18
C LEU A 131 -3.15 17.15 -8.18
N LEU A 132 -4.32 16.53 -8.25
CA LEU A 132 -5.61 17.23 -8.15
C LEU A 132 -5.79 17.90 -6.78
N PHE A 133 -5.31 17.29 -5.68
CA PHE A 133 -5.33 17.97 -4.37
C PHE A 133 -4.51 19.26 -4.34
N ARG A 134 -3.55 19.44 -5.24
CA ARG A 134 -2.73 20.66 -5.30
C ARG A 134 -3.44 21.85 -5.94
N ILE A 135 -4.59 21.66 -6.58
CA ILE A 135 -5.39 22.75 -7.13
C ILE A 135 -5.71 23.74 -5.99
N PRO A 136 -5.43 25.06 -6.12
CA PRO A 136 -5.46 26.00 -4.99
C PRO A 136 -6.75 25.96 -4.14
N PHE A 137 -7.90 25.82 -4.80
CA PHE A 137 -9.20 25.74 -4.13
C PHE A 137 -9.40 24.47 -3.29
N ILE A 138 -8.83 23.34 -3.73
CA ILE A 138 -8.86 22.06 -3.01
C ILE A 138 -7.80 22.06 -1.92
N TRP A 139 -6.57 22.50 -2.25
CA TRP A 139 -5.46 22.56 -1.32
C TRP A 139 -5.80 23.37 -0.07
N SER A 140 -6.52 24.49 -0.20
CA SER A 140 -6.92 25.31 0.95
C SER A 140 -7.70 24.53 2.02
N GLY A 141 -8.37 23.44 1.64
CA GLY A 141 -9.07 22.54 2.55
C GLY A 141 -8.29 21.28 2.92
N VAL A 142 -7.59 20.68 1.96
CA VAL A 142 -6.96 19.35 2.09
C VAL A 142 -5.58 19.40 2.73
N ASP A 143 -4.92 20.56 2.71
CA ASP A 143 -3.56 20.80 3.23
C ASP A 143 -3.20 19.90 4.42
N PHE A 144 -2.47 18.82 4.13
CA PHE A 144 -2.20 17.76 5.10
C PHE A 144 -1.30 18.25 6.25
N GLU A 145 -0.55 19.33 6.02
CA GLU A 145 0.38 19.94 6.98
C GLU A 145 -0.36 20.76 8.05
N LYS A 146 -1.63 21.09 7.81
CA LYS A 146 -2.50 21.79 8.78
C LYS A 146 -3.36 20.87 9.63
N SER A 147 -3.23 19.56 9.41
CA SER A 147 -3.92 18.53 10.18
C SER A 147 -2.96 17.84 11.13
N ASP A 148 -3.49 17.16 12.15
CA ASP A 148 -2.66 16.40 13.08
C ASP A 148 -3.04 14.90 13.11
N ARG A 149 -2.31 14.16 13.95
CA ARG A 149 -2.56 12.73 14.16
C ARG A 149 -3.96 12.44 14.71
N HIS A 150 -4.53 13.34 15.51
CA HIS A 150 -5.85 13.16 16.10
C HIS A 150 -6.93 13.28 15.02
N ASP A 151 -6.84 14.31 14.18
CA ASP A 151 -7.73 14.54 13.03
C ASP A 151 -7.72 13.36 12.05
N ASN A 152 -6.53 12.81 11.79
CA ASN A 152 -6.34 11.77 10.78
C ASN A 152 -6.34 10.34 11.36
N ARG A 153 -6.64 10.17 12.65
CA ARG A 153 -6.62 8.86 13.33
C ARG A 153 -7.52 7.85 12.64
N MET A 154 -8.72 8.28 12.24
CA MET A 154 -9.67 7.43 11.53
C MET A 154 -9.12 6.97 10.17
N ALA A 155 -8.52 7.89 9.42
CA ALA A 155 -7.89 7.58 8.13
C ALA A 155 -6.71 6.62 8.29
N GLY A 156 -5.85 6.83 9.29
CA GLY A 156 -4.72 5.93 9.56
C GLY A 156 -5.16 4.52 9.98
N GLY A 157 -6.19 4.41 10.82
CA GLY A 157 -6.76 3.12 11.21
C GLY A 157 -7.39 2.39 10.02
N ALA A 158 -8.22 3.09 9.24
CA ALA A 158 -8.84 2.53 8.03
C ALA A 158 -7.80 2.11 6.99
N ALA A 159 -6.79 2.95 6.73
CA ALA A 159 -5.69 2.64 5.81
C ALA A 159 -4.96 1.36 6.22
N THR A 160 -4.64 1.20 7.50
CA THR A 160 -3.96 0.00 8.02
C THR A 160 -4.85 -1.24 7.87
N SER A 161 -6.14 -1.14 8.23
CA SER A 161 -7.06 -2.27 8.10
C SER A 161 -7.32 -2.68 6.64
N LEU A 162 -7.53 -1.71 5.75
CA LEU A 162 -7.74 -1.96 4.33
C LEU A 162 -6.49 -2.55 3.66
N LEU A 163 -5.30 -2.11 4.06
CA LEU A 163 -4.05 -2.73 3.64
C LEU A 163 -3.95 -4.19 4.12
N GLY A 164 -4.40 -4.48 5.34
CA GLY A 164 -4.50 -5.85 5.85
C GLY A 164 -5.48 -6.72 5.05
N ILE A 165 -6.65 -6.19 4.71
CA ILE A 165 -7.64 -6.86 3.84
C ILE A 165 -7.06 -7.11 2.45
N MET A 166 -6.39 -6.12 1.86
CA MET A 166 -5.70 -6.27 0.57
C MET A 166 -4.65 -7.37 0.65
N THR A 167 -3.84 -7.40 1.72
CA THR A 167 -2.82 -8.44 1.94
C THR A 167 -3.42 -9.84 1.99
N LEU A 168 -4.58 -10.02 2.62
CA LEU A 168 -5.28 -11.31 2.67
C LEU A 168 -5.92 -11.72 1.35
N THR A 169 -6.32 -10.75 0.53
CA THR A 169 -7.12 -11.01 -0.68
C THR A 169 -6.30 -10.96 -1.97
N ILE A 170 -5.05 -10.47 -1.93
CA ILE A 170 -4.23 -10.25 -3.12
C ILE A 170 -3.96 -11.55 -3.89
N GLN A 171 -3.80 -12.68 -3.20
CA GLN A 171 -3.55 -13.98 -3.85
C GLN A 171 -4.72 -14.45 -4.73
N TYR A 172 -5.96 -14.07 -4.37
CA TYR A 172 -7.15 -14.39 -5.14
C TYR A 172 -7.37 -13.41 -6.28
N THR A 173 -7.20 -12.11 -6.01
CA THR A 173 -7.40 -11.06 -7.02
C THR A 173 -6.32 -11.08 -8.10
N MET A 174 -5.12 -11.59 -7.79
CA MET A 174 -4.01 -11.71 -8.73
C MET A 174 -3.85 -13.13 -9.32
N ALA A 175 -4.67 -14.11 -8.91
CA ALA A 175 -4.57 -15.51 -9.33
C ALA A 175 -4.55 -15.68 -10.85
N GLY A 176 -5.40 -14.93 -11.57
CA GLY A 176 -5.49 -14.99 -13.04
C GLY A 176 -4.19 -14.64 -13.77
N THR A 177 -3.26 -13.94 -13.11
CA THR A 177 -1.95 -13.58 -13.67
C THR A 177 -0.78 -14.35 -13.07
N HIS A 178 -1.06 -15.18 -12.05
CA HIS A 178 -0.06 -15.94 -11.31
C HIS A 178 -0.31 -17.46 -11.36
N THR A 179 -1.23 -17.92 -12.21
CA THR A 179 -1.51 -19.35 -12.37
C THR A 179 -0.77 -19.90 -13.59
N TRP A 180 0.15 -20.84 -13.37
CA TRP A 180 0.86 -21.56 -14.44
C TRP A 180 0.66 -23.06 -14.24
N ASN A 181 0.29 -23.76 -15.32
CA ASN A 181 0.04 -25.21 -15.30
C ASN A 181 -0.95 -25.65 -14.18
N GLY A 182 -1.97 -24.82 -13.91
CA GLY A 182 -2.97 -25.09 -12.86
C GLY A 182 -2.51 -24.81 -11.42
N ILE A 183 -1.29 -24.31 -11.22
CA ILE A 183 -0.75 -23.96 -9.90
C ILE A 183 -0.76 -22.43 -9.75
N ASN A 184 -1.40 -21.92 -8.69
CA ASN A 184 -1.39 -20.51 -8.34
C ASN A 184 -0.13 -20.14 -7.55
N TYR A 185 0.83 -19.50 -8.21
CA TYR A 185 2.09 -19.09 -7.58
C TYR A 185 1.95 -17.86 -6.69
N ALA A 186 0.80 -17.18 -6.69
CA ALA A 186 0.52 -16.17 -5.66
C ALA A 186 0.44 -16.78 -4.25
N ASP A 187 0.13 -18.08 -4.15
CA ASP A 187 0.09 -18.81 -2.88
C ASP A 187 1.48 -19.05 -2.27
N ALA A 188 2.57 -18.78 -3.01
CA ALA A 188 3.93 -18.88 -2.48
C ALA A 188 4.15 -17.99 -1.23
N PHE A 189 3.37 -16.92 -1.09
CA PHE A 189 3.42 -16.01 0.06
C PHE A 189 2.23 -16.17 1.03
N ASN A 190 1.38 -17.20 0.84
CA ASN A 190 0.13 -17.38 1.59
C ASN A 190 0.35 -17.35 3.11
N ALA A 191 1.35 -18.06 3.63
CA ALA A 191 1.64 -18.09 5.06
C ALA A 191 2.00 -16.70 5.60
N ALA A 192 2.89 -15.97 4.90
CA ALA A 192 3.28 -14.62 5.30
C ALA A 192 2.09 -13.65 5.24
N MET A 193 1.27 -13.72 4.19
CA MET A 193 0.09 -12.86 4.03
C MET A 193 -1.01 -13.17 5.04
N THR A 194 -1.25 -14.45 5.34
CA THR A 194 -2.20 -14.92 6.35
C THR A 194 -1.77 -14.51 7.75
N PHE A 195 -0.47 -14.34 7.99
CA PHE A 195 0.04 -13.82 9.26
C PHE A 195 -0.01 -12.28 9.34
N VAL A 196 0.49 -11.58 8.32
CA VAL A 196 0.59 -10.12 8.31
C VAL A 196 -0.78 -9.44 8.17
N GLY A 197 -1.67 -9.98 7.35
CA GLY A 197 -2.99 -9.41 7.08
C GLY A 197 -3.84 -9.20 8.35
N PRO A 198 -4.06 -10.21 9.19
CA PRO A 198 -4.80 -10.06 10.44
C PRO A 198 -4.11 -9.11 11.41
N LEU A 199 -2.78 -9.10 11.48
CA LEU A 199 -2.05 -8.15 12.32
C LEU A 199 -2.30 -6.70 11.90
N LEU A 200 -2.34 -6.42 10.60
CA LEU A 200 -2.70 -5.11 10.07
C LEU A 200 -4.16 -4.75 10.35
N ILE A 201 -5.09 -5.69 10.20
CA ILE A 201 -6.51 -5.48 10.52
C ILE A 201 -6.68 -5.14 12.00
N LEU A 202 -6.12 -5.96 12.89
CA LEU A 202 -6.18 -5.76 14.34
C LEU A 202 -5.45 -4.48 14.76
N GLY A 203 -4.30 -4.19 14.16
CA GLY A 203 -3.56 -2.95 14.38
C GLY A 203 -4.37 -1.72 13.98
N GLY A 204 -5.00 -1.74 12.81
CA GLY A 204 -5.89 -0.67 12.35
C GLY A 204 -7.12 -0.50 13.25
N ALA A 205 -7.76 -1.60 13.65
CA ALA A 205 -8.87 -1.58 14.61
C ALA A 205 -8.45 -0.99 15.97
N GLY A 206 -7.25 -1.34 16.45
CA GLY A 206 -6.68 -0.76 17.67
C GLY A 206 -6.48 0.76 17.57
N VAL A 207 -6.03 1.26 16.41
CA VAL A 207 -5.93 2.71 16.14
C VAL A 207 -7.31 3.38 16.12
N LEU A 208 -8.33 2.72 15.56
CA LEU A 208 -9.70 3.24 15.52
C LEU A 208 -10.34 3.34 16.90
N ILE A 209 -10.20 2.32 17.75
CA ILE A 209 -10.77 2.30 19.11
C ILE A 209 -10.01 3.26 20.03
N GLY A 210 -8.68 3.36 19.87
CA GLY A 210 -7.80 4.22 20.66
C GLY A 210 -7.31 3.54 21.94
N ALA A 211 -6.02 3.72 22.24
CA ALA A 211 -5.35 3.02 23.34
C ALA A 211 -5.96 3.32 24.72
N GLU A 212 -6.50 4.52 24.93
CA GLU A 212 -7.10 4.90 26.21
C GLU A 212 -8.42 4.19 26.46
N LYS A 213 -9.30 4.13 25.46
CA LYS A 213 -10.56 3.35 25.54
C LYS A 213 -10.31 1.86 25.76
N ILE A 214 -9.24 1.31 25.15
CA ILE A 214 -8.85 -0.10 25.39
C ILE A 214 -8.40 -0.29 26.84
N LYS A 215 -7.62 0.65 27.39
CA LYS A 215 -7.21 0.61 28.81
C LYS A 215 -8.40 0.73 29.75
N GLU A 216 -9.34 1.63 29.46
CA GLU A 216 -10.59 1.80 30.23
C GLU A 216 -11.45 0.53 30.23
N MET A 217 -11.67 -0.08 29.06
CA MET A 217 -12.37 -1.38 28.95
C MET A 217 -11.63 -2.50 29.69
N ALA A 218 -10.30 -2.57 29.59
CA ALA A 218 -9.54 -3.60 30.29
C ALA A 218 -9.59 -3.40 31.81
N ALA A 219 -9.61 -2.15 32.28
CA ALA A 219 -9.77 -1.82 33.69
C ALA A 219 -11.18 -2.17 34.20
N SER A 220 -12.23 -1.87 33.43
CA SER A 220 -13.62 -2.19 33.81
C SER A 220 -13.88 -3.70 33.88
N LEU A 221 -13.31 -4.48 32.95
CA LEU A 221 -13.37 -5.95 32.97
C LEU A 221 -12.64 -6.55 34.19
N ARG A 222 -11.52 -5.95 34.64
CA ARG A 222 -10.82 -6.37 35.87
C ARG A 222 -11.64 -6.08 37.13
N VAL A 223 -12.34 -4.95 37.17
CA VAL A 223 -13.22 -4.59 38.30
C VAL A 223 -14.42 -5.54 38.38
N GLN A 224 -15.08 -5.83 37.24
CA GLN A 224 -16.17 -6.81 37.20
C GLN A 224 -15.73 -8.21 37.66
N ARG A 225 -14.53 -8.67 37.28
CA ARG A 225 -14.00 -9.97 37.74
C ARG A 225 -13.77 -10.06 39.25
N ARG A 226 -13.50 -8.92 39.91
CA ARG A 226 -13.29 -8.86 41.38
C ARG A 226 -14.58 -8.72 42.18
N GLY A 227 -15.69 -8.33 41.54
CA GLY A 227 -17.00 -8.21 42.18
C GLY A 227 -17.83 -9.50 42.18
N VAL A 228 -17.31 -10.59 41.58
CA VAL A 228 -17.98 -11.90 41.46
C VAL A 228 -17.23 -13.01 42.23
N SER A 229 -16.24 -12.64 43.04
CA SER A 229 -15.53 -13.51 43.99
C SER A 229 -15.87 -13.13 45.42
#